data_AF-A0A9D1M9K0-F1
#
_entry.id   AF-A0A9D1M9K0-F1
#
_cell.length_a   1.000
_cell.length_b   1.000
_cell.length_c   1.000
_cell.angle_alpha   90.00
_cell.angle_beta   90.00
_cell.angle_gamma   90.00
#
_symmetry.space_group_name_H-M   'P 1'
#
loop_
_entity.id
_entity.type
_entity.pdbx_description
1 polymer ?
#
loop_
_entity_poly.entity_id
_entity_poly.type
_entity_poly.pdbx_seq_one_letter_code
_entity_poly.pdbx_strand_id
1 'polypeptide(L)'
;MENFMEQNDERVQKTPRELLREKLLQYYPDRRVETDDDLFDLLCEYDSQISSCYDRLKDGQLKLAYLFNENPRVGAFISDVVSGDDALLACVRHFGRELLESRDDFDTLDRIRREDMIYRERRMQQRKMEEERERNWERSERIIAAFKTQNGLSDESFDRFLEEVYDLVESIFMGKFSMRTLELLYRGINYESDMMQAEMNGEVRGKNQRILLERERAAGDSLPSLHNRTSVGGMDDDDRLPLSGYRRQPSVWDL
;
A
#
# COMPACT_ATOMS: atom_id res chain seq x y z
N MET A 1 21.55 -60.18 -43.69
CA MET A 1 20.14 -59.87 -44.01
C MET A 1 19.30 -60.71 -43.07
N GLU A 2 18.94 -60.13 -41.93
CA GLU A 2 18.16 -60.78 -40.88
C GLU A 2 16.80 -60.10 -40.83
N ASN A 3 15.76 -60.94 -40.88
CA ASN A 3 14.37 -60.56 -41.10
C ASN A 3 13.84 -59.59 -40.03
N PHE A 4 13.38 -58.43 -40.46
CA PHE A 4 12.45 -57.61 -39.68
C PHE A 4 11.13 -58.36 -39.56
N MET A 5 10.90 -59.03 -38.43
CA MET A 5 9.55 -59.44 -38.04
C MET A 5 8.76 -58.18 -37.70
N GLU A 6 7.86 -57.79 -38.60
CA GLU A 6 6.71 -56.95 -38.30
C GLU A 6 5.98 -57.53 -37.08
N GLN A 7 6.15 -56.89 -35.93
CA GLN A 7 5.22 -57.05 -34.82
C GLN A 7 3.95 -56.30 -35.19
N ASN A 8 3.03 -57.00 -35.86
CA ASN A 8 1.63 -56.61 -35.91
C ASN A 8 1.07 -56.68 -34.48
N ASP A 9 1.07 -55.54 -33.81
CA ASP A 9 0.40 -55.31 -32.53
C ASP A 9 -1.12 -55.29 -32.78
N GLU A 10 -1.70 -56.46 -33.07
CA GLU A 10 -3.15 -56.67 -33.10
C GLU A 10 -3.69 -56.49 -31.68
N ARG A 11 -3.86 -55.24 -31.26
CA ARG A 11 -4.68 -54.91 -30.10
C ARG A 11 -6.09 -55.32 -30.43
N VAL A 12 -6.49 -56.51 -29.98
CA VAL A 12 -7.88 -56.97 -29.97
C VAL A 12 -8.73 -55.80 -29.48
N GLN A 13 -9.55 -55.22 -30.37
CA GLN A 13 -10.40 -54.10 -30.02
C GLN A 13 -11.46 -54.63 -29.04
N LYS A 14 -11.16 -54.53 -27.75
CA LYS A 14 -12.08 -54.89 -26.67
C LYS A 14 -13.36 -54.10 -26.87
N THR A 15 -14.49 -54.80 -26.80
CA THR A 15 -15.79 -54.13 -26.93
C THR A 15 -15.97 -53.16 -25.74
N PRO A 16 -16.74 -52.07 -25.89
CA PRO A 16 -17.02 -51.15 -24.77
C PRO A 16 -17.56 -51.86 -23.52
N ARG A 17 -18.34 -52.94 -23.75
CA ARG A 17 -18.86 -53.83 -22.73
C ARG A 17 -17.75 -54.59 -21.98
N GLU A 18 -16.79 -55.17 -22.70
CA GLU A 18 -15.65 -55.88 -22.10
C GLU A 18 -14.77 -54.94 -21.27
N LEU A 19 -14.54 -53.72 -21.76
CA LEU A 19 -13.80 -52.69 -21.00
C LEU A 19 -14.52 -52.30 -19.71
N LEU A 20 -15.85 -52.17 -19.74
CA LEU A 20 -16.64 -51.87 -18.56
C LEU A 20 -16.58 -53.02 -17.54
N ARG A 21 -16.75 -54.26 -18.01
CA ARG A 21 -16.65 -55.47 -17.18
C ARG A 21 -15.28 -55.59 -16.52
N GLU A 22 -14.21 -55.38 -17.27
CA GLU A 22 -12.83 -55.43 -16.76
C GLU A 22 -12.60 -54.39 -15.66
N LYS A 23 -13.07 -53.15 -15.86
CA LYS A 23 -13.00 -52.10 -14.82
C LYS A 23 -13.77 -52.47 -13.56
N LEU A 24 -15.00 -52.98 -13.68
CA LEU A 24 -15.81 -53.37 -12.52
C LEU A 24 -15.17 -54.53 -11.75
N LEU A 25 -14.67 -55.54 -12.46
CA LEU A 25 -13.97 -56.68 -11.85
C LEU A 25 -12.63 -56.29 -11.19
N GLN A 26 -12.02 -55.17 -11.58
CA GLN A 26 -10.86 -54.64 -10.86
C GLN A 26 -11.21 -54.20 -9.43
N TYR A 27 -12.41 -53.64 -9.23
CA TYR A 27 -12.90 -53.22 -7.91
C TYR A 27 -13.59 -54.36 -7.15
N TYR A 28 -14.19 -55.32 -7.87
CA TYR A 28 -14.87 -56.49 -7.31
C TYR A 28 -14.34 -57.79 -7.93
N PRO A 29 -13.10 -58.20 -7.60
CA PRO A 29 -12.44 -59.35 -8.22
C PRO A 29 -13.14 -60.69 -7.93
N ASP A 30 -13.86 -60.79 -6.83
CA ASP A 30 -14.54 -62.02 -6.39
C ASP A 30 -15.94 -62.20 -6.99
N ARG A 31 -16.46 -61.20 -7.72
CA ARG A 31 -17.78 -61.29 -8.35
C ARG A 31 -17.72 -62.00 -9.69
N ARG A 32 -18.68 -62.91 -9.90
CA ARG A 32 -18.92 -63.52 -11.21
C ARG A 32 -19.96 -62.70 -11.96
N VAL A 33 -19.67 -62.43 -13.22
CA VAL A 33 -20.57 -61.71 -14.14
C VAL A 33 -20.76 -62.62 -15.34
N GLU A 34 -21.91 -63.30 -15.39
CA GLU A 34 -22.22 -64.27 -16.45
C GLU A 34 -23.29 -63.73 -17.41
N THR A 35 -24.23 -62.94 -16.90
CA THR A 35 -25.33 -62.33 -17.66
C THR A 35 -25.21 -60.80 -17.75
N ASP A 36 -26.03 -60.20 -18.61
CA ASP A 36 -26.13 -58.75 -18.76
C ASP A 36 -26.78 -58.10 -17.53
N ASP A 37 -27.71 -58.81 -16.89
CA ASP A 37 -28.33 -58.39 -15.64
C ASP A 37 -27.30 -58.35 -14.49
N ASP A 38 -26.44 -59.37 -14.37
CA ASP A 38 -25.35 -59.37 -13.38
C ASP A 38 -24.38 -58.19 -13.57
N LEU A 39 -24.11 -57.84 -14.83
CA LEU A 39 -23.23 -56.71 -15.16
C LEU A 39 -23.89 -55.38 -14.79
N PHE A 40 -25.19 -55.24 -15.05
CA PHE A 40 -25.96 -54.04 -14.73
C PHE A 40 -26.13 -53.86 -13.21
N ASP A 41 -26.44 -54.93 -12.48
CA ASP A 41 -26.53 -54.90 -11.02
C ASP A 41 -25.19 -54.48 -10.39
N LEU A 42 -24.08 -55.04 -10.87
CA LEU A 42 -22.74 -54.67 -10.41
C LEU A 42 -22.40 -53.21 -10.73
N LEU A 43 -22.85 -52.71 -11.89
CA LEU A 43 -22.69 -51.31 -12.26
C LEU A 43 -23.48 -50.38 -11.33
N CYS A 44 -24.73 -50.73 -11.02
CA CYS A 44 -25.57 -49.97 -10.08
C CYS A 44 -24.98 -49.95 -8.67
N GLU A 45 -24.43 -51.06 -8.20
CA GLU A 45 -23.73 -51.13 -6.90
C GLU A 45 -22.49 -50.25 -6.89
N TYR A 46 -21.67 -50.32 -7.94
CA TYR A 46 -20.48 -49.49 -8.10
C TYR A 46 -20.82 -47.99 -8.09
N ASP A 47 -21.83 -47.60 -8.88
CA ASP A 47 -22.30 -46.20 -8.95
C ASP A 47 -22.84 -45.71 -7.61
N SER A 48 -23.63 -46.55 -6.93
CA SER A 48 -24.16 -46.25 -5.58
C SER A 48 -23.04 -46.09 -4.56
N GLN A 49 -22.01 -46.94 -4.61
CA GLN A 49 -20.87 -46.87 -3.70
C GLN A 49 -20.03 -45.62 -3.94
N ILE A 50 -19.78 -45.26 -5.20
CA ILE A 50 -19.04 -44.04 -5.55
C ILE A 50 -19.83 -42.81 -5.13
N SER A 51 -21.12 -42.76 -5.47
CA SER A 51 -22.00 -41.65 -5.08
C SER A 51 -22.00 -41.48 -3.57
N SER A 52 -22.13 -42.56 -2.79
CA SER A 52 -22.06 -42.50 -1.34
C SER A 52 -20.69 -42.03 -0.82
N CYS A 53 -19.59 -42.49 -1.42
CA CYS A 53 -18.25 -42.04 -1.05
C CYS A 53 -18.06 -40.54 -1.33
N TYR A 54 -18.52 -40.09 -2.50
CA TYR A 54 -18.47 -38.70 -2.92
C TYR A 54 -19.29 -37.80 -1.99
N ASP A 55 -20.51 -38.21 -1.64
CA ASP A 55 -21.36 -37.46 -0.71
C ASP A 55 -20.70 -37.33 0.67
N ARG A 56 -20.10 -38.41 1.19
CA ARG A 56 -19.36 -38.37 2.47
C ARG A 56 -18.17 -37.42 2.42
N LEU A 57 -17.40 -37.43 1.32
CA LEU A 57 -16.25 -36.53 1.14
C LEU A 57 -16.71 -35.08 1.04
N LYS A 58 -17.76 -34.81 0.26
CA LYS A 58 -18.36 -33.48 0.12
C LYS A 58 -18.88 -32.97 1.47
N ASP A 59 -19.59 -33.79 2.23
CA ASP A 59 -20.07 -33.45 3.56
C ASP A 59 -18.92 -33.16 4.53
N GLY A 60 -17.85 -33.95 4.48
CA GLY A 60 -16.63 -33.73 5.26
C GLY A 60 -15.96 -32.39 4.92
N GLN A 61 -15.82 -32.09 3.62
CA GLN A 61 -15.25 -30.82 3.16
C GLN A 61 -16.12 -29.62 3.56
N LEU A 62 -17.44 -29.72 3.45
CA LEU A 62 -18.36 -28.66 3.88
C LEU A 62 -18.24 -28.40 5.38
N LYS A 63 -18.15 -29.45 6.22
CA LYS A 63 -17.94 -29.31 7.66
C LYS A 63 -16.60 -28.65 7.99
N LEU A 64 -15.52 -29.03 7.30
CA LEU A 64 -14.21 -28.40 7.47
C LEU A 64 -14.22 -26.93 7.04
N ALA A 65 -14.82 -26.62 5.88
CA ALA A 65 -14.97 -25.24 5.41
C ALA A 65 -15.77 -24.40 6.38
N TYR A 66 -16.86 -24.94 6.94
CA TYR A 66 -17.65 -24.30 7.98
C TYR A 66 -16.79 -24.01 9.23
N LEU A 67 -16.03 -24.99 9.72
CA LEU A 67 -15.11 -24.82 10.85
C LEU A 67 -14.04 -23.75 10.59
N PHE A 68 -13.52 -23.65 9.37
CA PHE A 68 -12.53 -22.63 9.00
C PHE A 68 -13.13 -21.23 8.92
N ASN A 69 -14.37 -21.12 8.45
CA ASN A 69 -15.10 -19.85 8.44
C ASN A 69 -15.47 -19.39 9.85
N GLU A 70 -15.91 -20.31 10.71
CA GLU A 70 -16.24 -20.00 12.10
C GLU A 70 -15.02 -19.64 12.92
N ASN A 71 -13.92 -20.38 12.75
CA ASN A 71 -12.69 -20.15 13.49
C ASN A 71 -11.44 -20.36 12.62
N PRO A 72 -10.92 -19.28 12.01
CA PRO A 72 -9.70 -19.33 11.21
C PRO A 72 -8.48 -19.90 11.95
N ARG A 73 -8.48 -19.87 13.29
CA ARG A 73 -7.39 -20.44 14.12
C ARG A 73 -7.33 -21.96 14.01
N VAL A 74 -8.46 -22.64 13.81
CA VAL A 74 -8.52 -24.09 13.59
C VAL A 74 -7.86 -24.47 12.28
N GLY A 75 -8.03 -23.64 11.24
CA GLY A 75 -7.35 -23.84 9.96
C GLY A 75 -5.82 -23.71 10.08
N ALA A 76 -5.35 -22.66 10.76
CA ALA A 76 -3.92 -22.48 11.02
C ALA A 76 -3.33 -23.62 11.87
N PHE A 77 -4.05 -24.08 12.88
CA PHE A 77 -3.67 -25.24 13.68
C PHE A 77 -3.54 -26.52 12.84
N ILE A 78 -4.55 -26.86 12.04
CA ILE A 78 -4.52 -28.05 11.19
C ILE A 78 -3.39 -27.96 10.17
N SER A 79 -3.15 -26.78 9.59
CA SER A 79 -2.04 -26.55 8.66
C SER A 79 -0.68 -26.83 9.30
N ASP A 80 -0.43 -26.34 10.51
CA ASP A 80 0.82 -26.58 11.23
C ASP A 80 1.01 -28.08 11.53
N VAL A 81 -0.05 -28.76 11.99
CA VAL A 81 0.00 -30.21 12.29
C VAL A 81 0.25 -31.04 11.02
N VAL A 82 -0.42 -30.71 9.91
CA VAL A 82 -0.20 -31.39 8.61
C VAL A 82 1.22 -31.15 8.09
N SER A 83 1.81 -29.99 8.40
CA SER A 83 3.20 -29.67 8.04
C SER A 83 4.24 -30.43 8.88
N GLY A 84 3.79 -31.14 9.93
CA GLY A 84 4.64 -31.97 10.79
C GLY A 84 5.01 -31.32 12.13
N ASP A 85 4.43 -30.17 12.49
CA ASP A 85 4.62 -29.59 13.83
C ASP A 85 3.94 -30.44 14.91
N ASP A 86 4.47 -30.38 16.13
CA ASP A 86 3.85 -31.03 17.28
C ASP A 86 2.47 -30.42 17.58
N ALA A 87 1.44 -31.27 17.59
CA ALA A 87 0.06 -30.87 17.77
C ALA A 87 -0.21 -30.17 19.11
N LEU A 88 0.51 -30.49 20.18
CA LEU A 88 0.35 -29.81 21.46
C LEU A 88 0.94 -28.40 21.42
N LEU A 89 2.11 -28.23 20.81
CA LEU A 89 2.71 -26.91 20.62
C LEU A 89 1.88 -26.03 19.68
N ALA A 90 1.39 -26.58 18.58
CA ALA A 90 0.50 -25.87 17.65
C ALA A 90 -0.82 -25.49 18.33
N CYS A 91 -1.38 -26.35 19.18
CA CYS A 91 -2.60 -26.06 19.94
C CYS A 91 -2.41 -24.86 20.86
N VAL A 92 -1.30 -24.81 21.61
CA VAL A 92 -0.96 -23.65 22.46
C VAL A 92 -0.77 -22.39 21.64
N ARG A 93 -0.03 -22.48 20.52
CA ARG A 93 0.24 -21.35 19.64
C ARG A 93 -1.04 -20.65 19.16
N HIS A 94 -2.09 -21.43 18.88
CA HIS A 94 -3.33 -20.91 18.27
C HIS A 94 -4.48 -20.70 19.28
N PHE A 95 -4.56 -21.50 20.34
CA PHE A 95 -5.68 -21.49 21.30
C PHE A 95 -5.28 -21.10 22.73
N GLY A 96 -3.98 -21.05 23.03
CA GLY A 96 -3.46 -20.69 24.35
C GLY A 96 -3.41 -21.85 25.34
N ARG A 97 -2.71 -21.63 26.44
CA ARG A 97 -2.43 -22.64 27.48
C ARG A 97 -3.64 -23.07 28.31
N GLU A 98 -4.72 -22.29 28.34
CA GLU A 98 -5.89 -22.56 29.21
C GLU A 98 -6.51 -23.95 28.96
N LEU A 99 -6.36 -24.49 27.75
CA LEU A 99 -6.80 -25.85 27.39
C LEU A 99 -5.89 -26.98 27.93
N LEU A 100 -4.67 -26.65 28.37
CA LEU A 100 -3.63 -27.60 28.80
C LEU A 100 -3.36 -27.59 30.31
N GLU A 101 -4.15 -26.87 31.11
CA GLU A 101 -3.93 -26.76 32.57
C GLU A 101 -4.08 -28.09 33.36
N SER A 102 -4.29 -29.22 32.67
CA SER A 102 -4.48 -30.55 33.25
C SER A 102 -3.26 -31.48 33.24
N ARG A 103 -2.06 -31.04 32.79
CA ARG A 103 -0.91 -31.94 32.62
C ARG A 103 0.37 -31.52 33.37
N ASP A 104 0.82 -32.38 34.28
CA ASP A 104 1.98 -32.25 35.16
C ASP A 104 3.35 -32.48 34.46
N ASP A 105 3.63 -31.83 33.33
CA ASP A 105 4.95 -31.92 32.65
C ASP A 105 5.69 -30.57 32.70
N PHE A 106 6.54 -30.37 33.71
CA PHE A 106 7.21 -29.09 34.02
C PHE A 106 8.07 -28.51 32.87
N ASP A 107 8.80 -29.33 32.09
CA ASP A 107 9.64 -28.83 30.97
C ASP A 107 8.79 -28.34 29.79
N THR A 108 7.67 -29.04 29.53
CA THR A 108 6.69 -28.65 28.53
C THR A 108 6.03 -27.33 28.92
N LEU A 109 5.73 -27.14 30.21
CA LEU A 109 5.14 -25.90 30.73
C LEU A 109 6.04 -24.66 30.53
N ASP A 110 7.36 -24.77 30.69
CA ASP A 110 8.26 -23.62 30.50
C ASP A 110 8.45 -23.21 29.04
N ARG A 111 8.36 -24.16 28.10
CA ARG A 111 8.32 -23.83 26.66
C ARG A 111 6.99 -23.16 26.29
N ILE A 112 5.88 -23.69 26.80
CA ILE A 112 4.53 -23.12 26.64
C ILE A 112 4.48 -21.68 27.17
N ARG A 113 5.06 -21.41 28.36
CA ARG A 113 5.11 -20.05 28.94
C ARG A 113 5.84 -19.04 28.05
N ARG A 114 6.94 -19.45 27.41
CA ARG A 114 7.72 -18.56 26.54
C ARG A 114 6.96 -18.19 25.28
N GLU A 115 6.35 -19.17 24.61
CA GLU A 115 5.55 -18.91 23.40
C GLU A 115 4.30 -18.07 23.70
N ASP A 116 3.61 -18.34 24.82
CA ASP A 116 2.47 -17.52 25.27
C ASP A 116 2.86 -16.07 25.55
N MET A 117 4.04 -15.83 26.12
CA MET A 117 4.54 -14.48 26.41
C MET A 117 4.82 -13.71 25.12
N ILE A 118 5.53 -14.34 24.17
CA ILE A 118 5.81 -13.78 22.84
C ILE A 118 4.50 -13.46 22.11
N TYR A 119 3.51 -14.35 22.19
CA TYR A 119 2.19 -14.15 21.60
C TYR A 119 1.47 -12.95 22.22
N ARG A 120 1.39 -12.87 23.55
CA ARG A 120 0.74 -11.77 24.26
C ARG A 120 1.40 -10.44 23.94
N GLU A 121 2.73 -10.41 23.88
CA GLU A 121 3.47 -9.19 23.54
C GLU A 121 3.17 -8.73 22.12
N ARG A 122 3.23 -9.64 21.13
CA ARG A 122 2.87 -9.33 19.73
C ARG A 122 1.43 -8.83 19.62
N ARG A 123 0.48 -9.45 20.33
CA ARG A 123 -0.93 -9.04 20.35
C ARG A 123 -1.12 -7.65 20.96
N MET A 124 -0.46 -7.38 22.09
CA MET A 124 -0.53 -6.07 22.74
C MET A 124 0.07 -4.97 21.86
N GLN A 125 1.18 -5.25 21.18
CA GLN A 125 1.78 -4.32 20.21
C GLN A 125 0.84 -4.08 19.02
N GLN A 126 0.29 -5.13 18.41
CA GLN A 126 -0.68 -4.99 17.31
C GLN A 126 -1.90 -4.16 17.72
N ARG A 127 -2.49 -4.45 18.88
CA ARG A 127 -3.63 -3.68 19.39
C ARG A 127 -3.28 -2.21 19.62
N LYS A 128 -2.13 -1.92 20.22
CA LYS A 128 -1.68 -0.53 20.41
C LYS A 128 -1.54 0.20 19.07
N MET A 129 -0.93 -0.43 18.08
CA MET A 129 -0.77 0.15 16.74
C MET A 129 -2.12 0.37 16.05
N GLU A 130 -3.07 -0.56 16.20
CA GLU A 130 -4.43 -0.42 15.67
C GLU A 130 -5.19 0.73 16.33
N GLU A 131 -5.18 0.81 17.66
CA GLU A 131 -5.83 1.88 18.41
C GLU A 131 -5.22 3.26 18.09
N GLU A 132 -3.90 3.35 17.92
CA GLU A 132 -3.24 4.58 17.48
C GLU A 132 -3.62 4.96 16.05
N ARG A 133 -3.68 3.99 15.14
CA ARG A 133 -4.11 4.20 13.76
C ARG A 133 -5.54 4.70 13.69
N GLU A 134 -6.45 4.12 14.47
CA GLU A 134 -7.86 4.52 14.53
C GLU A 134 -8.01 5.95 15.08
N ARG A 135 -7.33 6.26 16.20
CA ARG A 135 -7.30 7.64 16.74
C ARG A 135 -6.72 8.65 15.75
N ASN A 136 -5.70 8.26 14.99
CA ASN A 136 -5.12 9.11 13.95
C ASN A 136 -6.07 9.28 12.77
N TRP A 137 -6.79 8.23 12.37
CA TRP A 137 -7.77 8.27 11.30
C TRP A 137 -8.91 9.26 11.60
N GLU A 138 -9.50 9.18 12.81
CA GLU A 138 -10.56 10.10 13.23
C GLU A 138 -10.11 11.58 13.20
N ARG A 139 -8.84 11.84 13.54
CA ARG A 139 -8.27 13.19 13.48
C ARG A 139 -8.01 13.62 12.04
N SER A 140 -7.45 12.73 11.22
CA SER A 140 -7.15 12.99 9.82
C SER A 140 -8.43 13.28 9.02
N GLU A 141 -9.53 12.56 9.27
CA GLU A 141 -10.81 12.80 8.59
C GLU A 141 -11.29 14.26 8.74
N ARG A 142 -11.17 14.81 9.96
CA ARG A 142 -11.54 16.22 10.23
C ARG A 142 -10.63 17.20 9.51
N ILE A 143 -9.33 16.94 9.46
CA ILE A 143 -8.34 17.80 8.79
C ILE A 143 -8.54 17.77 7.28
N ILE A 144 -8.77 16.58 6.72
CA ILE A 144 -9.05 16.34 5.30
C ILE A 144 -10.32 17.11 4.88
N ALA A 145 -11.39 17.01 5.67
CA ALA A 145 -12.63 17.76 5.41
C ALA A 145 -12.41 19.28 5.48
N ALA A 146 -11.68 19.77 6.48
CA ALA A 146 -11.35 21.19 6.61
C ALA A 146 -10.54 21.70 5.40
N PHE A 147 -9.53 20.94 4.97
CA PHE A 147 -8.70 21.28 3.81
C PHE A 147 -9.52 21.38 2.51
N LYS A 148 -10.45 20.45 2.29
CA LYS A 148 -11.36 20.49 1.13
C LYS A 148 -12.20 21.77 1.12
N THR A 149 -12.77 22.12 2.27
CA THR A 149 -13.61 23.34 2.39
C THR A 149 -12.80 24.63 2.22
N GLN A 150 -11.58 24.69 2.77
CA GLN A 150 -10.73 25.88 2.71
C GLN A 150 -10.27 26.18 1.29
N ASN A 151 -9.98 25.15 0.51
CA ASN A 151 -9.50 25.29 -0.87
C ASN A 151 -10.62 25.31 -1.92
N GLY A 152 -11.89 25.21 -1.50
CA GLY A 152 -13.04 25.27 -2.40
C GLY A 152 -13.06 24.17 -3.48
N LEU A 153 -12.52 22.99 -3.14
CA LEU A 153 -12.37 21.86 -4.07
C LEU A 153 -13.69 21.11 -4.24
N SER A 154 -14.02 20.73 -5.47
CA SER A 154 -15.13 19.80 -5.74
C SER A 154 -14.76 18.38 -5.31
N ASP A 155 -15.76 17.56 -5.02
CA ASP A 155 -15.59 16.15 -4.62
C ASP A 155 -14.68 15.38 -5.59
N GLU A 156 -14.96 15.43 -6.89
CA GLU A 156 -14.16 14.77 -7.94
C GLU A 156 -12.71 15.28 -8.06
N SER A 157 -12.47 16.55 -7.75
CA SER A 157 -11.11 17.11 -7.77
C SER A 157 -10.32 16.72 -6.52
N PHE A 158 -11.02 16.59 -5.40
CA PHE A 158 -10.45 16.21 -4.13
C PHE A 158 -10.10 14.73 -4.07
N ASP A 159 -10.96 13.87 -4.62
CA ASP A 159 -10.71 12.43 -4.70
C ASP A 159 -9.46 12.14 -5.56
N ARG A 160 -9.34 12.81 -6.72
CA ARG A 160 -8.12 12.73 -7.55
C ARG A 160 -6.87 13.22 -6.83
N PHE A 161 -6.99 14.29 -6.03
CA PHE A 161 -5.88 14.77 -5.22
C PHE A 161 -5.46 13.74 -4.16
N LEU A 162 -6.41 13.12 -3.46
CA LEU A 162 -6.11 12.08 -2.49
C LEU A 162 -5.48 10.84 -3.13
N GLU A 163 -5.95 10.42 -4.30
CA GLU A 163 -5.31 9.35 -5.08
C GLU A 163 -3.84 9.66 -5.38
N GLU A 164 -3.52 10.88 -5.88
CA GLU A 164 -2.13 11.27 -6.11
C GLU A 164 -1.28 11.29 -4.82
N VAL A 165 -1.86 11.68 -3.69
CA VAL A 165 -1.19 11.63 -2.39
C VAL A 165 -0.92 10.19 -1.96
N TYR A 166 -1.88 9.28 -2.13
CA TYR A 166 -1.70 7.87 -1.80
C TYR A 166 -0.62 7.21 -2.66
N ASP A 167 -0.64 7.45 -3.98
CA ASP A 167 0.39 6.96 -4.90
C ASP A 167 1.78 7.48 -4.52
N LEU A 168 1.87 8.75 -4.13
CA LEU A 168 3.12 9.35 -3.65
C LEU A 168 3.62 8.64 -2.39
N VAL A 169 2.77 8.47 -1.39
CA VAL A 169 3.12 7.81 -0.11
C VAL A 169 3.51 6.35 -0.33
N GLU A 170 2.77 5.62 -1.18
CA GLU A 170 3.10 4.23 -1.52
C GLU A 170 4.47 4.16 -2.21
N SER A 171 4.75 5.04 -3.17
CA SER A 171 6.06 5.06 -3.85
C SER A 171 7.22 5.29 -2.87
N ILE A 172 7.04 6.18 -1.89
CA ILE A 172 8.02 6.46 -0.85
C ILE A 172 8.18 5.27 0.10
N PHE A 173 7.06 4.67 0.53
CA PHE A 173 7.06 3.52 1.41
C PHE A 173 7.76 2.30 0.77
N MET A 174 7.61 2.13 -0.55
CA MET A 174 8.26 1.09 -1.33
C MET A 174 9.69 1.44 -1.75
N GLY A 175 10.22 2.60 -1.35
CA GLY A 175 11.59 3.05 -1.67
C GLY A 175 11.81 3.46 -3.13
N LYS A 176 10.75 3.70 -3.90
CA LYS A 176 10.79 4.07 -5.32
C LYS A 176 10.73 5.58 -5.48
N PHE A 177 11.86 6.25 -5.30
CA PHE A 177 11.97 7.69 -5.55
C PHE A 177 12.09 7.98 -7.05
N SER A 178 10.98 8.40 -7.66
CA SER A 178 10.99 8.91 -9.03
C SER A 178 11.45 10.37 -9.08
N MET A 179 11.97 10.81 -10.23
CA MET A 179 12.30 12.23 -10.44
C MET A 179 11.08 13.13 -10.20
N ARG A 180 9.89 12.71 -10.67
CA ARG A 180 8.62 13.40 -10.41
C ARG A 180 8.34 13.55 -8.92
N THR A 181 8.52 12.48 -8.13
CA THR A 181 8.30 12.47 -6.67
C THR A 181 9.24 13.46 -5.97
N LEU A 182 10.52 13.45 -6.33
CA LEU A 182 11.52 14.36 -5.77
C LEU A 182 11.27 15.82 -6.17
N GLU A 183 10.91 16.07 -7.43
CA GLU A 183 10.54 17.41 -7.89
C GLU A 183 9.29 17.96 -7.19
N LEU A 184 8.26 17.12 -7.00
CA LEU A 184 7.03 17.50 -6.32
C LEU A 184 7.32 17.88 -4.86
N LEU A 185 8.11 17.06 -4.15
CA LEU A 185 8.53 17.34 -2.78
C LEU A 185 9.40 18.61 -2.71
N TYR A 186 10.34 18.78 -3.63
CA TYR A 186 11.21 19.95 -3.68
C TYR A 186 10.42 21.25 -3.90
N ARG A 187 9.47 21.24 -4.84
CA ARG A 187 8.58 22.38 -5.10
C ARG A 187 7.65 22.64 -3.91
N GLY A 188 7.13 21.59 -3.27
CA GLY A 188 6.31 21.72 -2.07
C GLY A 188 7.05 22.39 -0.92
N ILE A 189 8.32 22.01 -0.68
CA ILE A 189 9.15 22.57 0.38
C ILE A 189 9.51 24.04 0.11
N ASN A 190 9.80 24.40 -1.14
CA ASN A 190 10.25 25.75 -1.50
C ASN A 190 9.13 26.70 -1.94
N TYR A 191 7.86 26.25 -1.93
CA TYR A 191 6.73 26.98 -2.50
C TYR A 191 6.65 28.44 -2.02
N GLU A 192 6.73 28.67 -0.71
CA GLU A 192 6.62 30.02 -0.14
C GLU A 192 7.81 30.91 -0.51
N SER A 193 9.02 30.35 -0.48
CA SER A 193 10.25 31.07 -0.86
C SER A 193 10.22 31.48 -2.32
N ASP A 194 9.82 30.56 -3.20
CA ASP A 194 9.74 30.81 -4.64
C ASP A 194 8.66 31.85 -4.97
N MET A 195 7.54 31.86 -4.24
CA MET A 195 6.50 32.89 -4.38
C MET A 195 6.96 34.27 -3.93
N MET A 196 7.62 34.38 -2.78
CA MET A 196 8.17 35.67 -2.32
C MET A 196 9.23 36.22 -3.29
N GLN A 197 10.12 35.35 -3.79
CA GLN A 197 11.11 35.76 -4.79
C GLN A 197 10.45 36.17 -6.11
N ALA A 198 9.41 35.45 -6.56
CA ALA A 198 8.67 35.82 -7.76
C ALA A 198 7.98 37.18 -7.61
N GLU A 199 7.39 37.48 -6.46
CA GLU A 199 6.76 38.77 -6.17
C GLU A 199 7.80 39.90 -6.16
N MET A 200 8.91 39.73 -5.42
CA MET A 200 9.98 40.74 -5.36
C MET A 200 10.59 40.99 -6.74
N ASN A 201 10.84 39.93 -7.51
CA ASN A 201 11.33 40.03 -8.88
C ASN A 201 10.30 40.69 -9.81
N GLY A 202 9.01 40.44 -9.60
CA GLY A 202 7.91 41.09 -10.32
C GLY A 202 7.86 42.59 -10.03
N GLU A 203 7.99 43.00 -8.76
CA GLU A 203 8.00 44.40 -8.35
C GLU A 203 9.20 45.16 -8.92
N VAL A 204 10.40 44.56 -8.86
CA VAL A 204 11.62 45.14 -9.44
C VAL A 204 11.49 45.30 -10.95
N ARG A 205 10.96 44.27 -11.66
CA ARG A 205 10.70 44.36 -13.10
C ARG A 205 9.68 45.45 -13.42
N GLY A 206 8.59 45.54 -12.66
CA GLY A 206 7.57 46.58 -12.84
C GLY A 206 8.13 48.00 -12.62
N LYS A 207 8.93 48.19 -11.58
CA LYS A 207 9.63 49.46 -11.31
C LYS A 207 10.61 49.82 -12.44
N ASN A 208 11.41 48.86 -12.91
CA ASN A 208 12.34 49.08 -14.01
C ASN A 208 11.62 49.41 -15.32
N GLN A 209 10.50 48.74 -15.62
CA GLN A 209 9.70 49.03 -16.79
C GLN A 209 9.05 50.42 -16.71
N ARG A 210 8.58 50.84 -15.54
CA ARG A 210 8.06 52.21 -15.33
C ARG A 210 9.13 53.27 -15.57
N ILE A 211 10.35 53.06 -15.07
CA ILE A 211 11.48 53.98 -15.27
C ILE A 211 11.83 54.10 -16.77
N LEU A 212 11.81 52.98 -17.50
CA LEU A 212 12.05 52.99 -18.95
C LEU A 212 10.96 53.80 -19.69
N LEU A 213 9.69 53.58 -19.36
CA LEU A 213 8.56 54.33 -19.95
C LEU A 213 8.60 55.83 -19.61
N GLU A 214 8.96 56.19 -18.37
CA GLU A 214 9.14 57.60 -17.96
C GLU A 214 10.31 58.25 -18.68
N ARG A 215 11.42 57.53 -18.87
CA ARG A 215 12.56 58.00 -19.67
C ARG A 215 12.20 58.22 -21.13
N GLU A 216 11.46 57.31 -21.74
CA GLU A 216 10.99 57.46 -23.13
C GLU A 216 10.04 58.67 -23.27
N ARG A 217 9.14 58.88 -22.30
CA ARG A 217 8.27 60.08 -22.27
C ARG A 217 9.08 61.37 -22.09
N ALA A 218 10.05 61.39 -21.19
CA ALA A 218 10.91 62.55 -20.96
C ALA A 218 11.85 62.85 -22.13
N ALA A 219 12.28 61.83 -22.88
CA ALA A 219 13.07 61.99 -24.10
C ALA A 219 12.24 62.51 -25.29
N GLY A 220 10.92 62.35 -25.26
CA GLY A 220 9.99 62.85 -26.27
C GLY A 220 9.58 64.32 -26.12
N ASP A 221 9.82 64.94 -24.95
CA ASP A 221 9.42 66.33 -24.67
C ASP A 221 10.65 67.24 -24.59
N SER A 222 11.12 67.66 -25.76
CA SER A 222 12.36 68.42 -25.94
C SER A 222 12.20 69.92 -25.66
N LEU A 223 11.62 70.33 -24.52
CA LEU A 223 11.69 71.71 -24.04
C LEU A 223 11.76 71.78 -22.50
N PRO A 224 12.83 72.35 -21.90
CA PRO A 224 12.94 72.48 -20.45
C PRO A 224 11.98 73.55 -19.90
N SER A 225 11.23 73.21 -18.85
CA SER A 225 10.33 74.14 -18.16
C SER A 225 11.11 75.16 -17.31
N LEU A 226 11.20 76.38 -17.82
CA LEU A 226 11.77 77.53 -17.11
C LEU A 226 10.73 78.11 -16.14
N HIS A 227 10.74 77.65 -14.88
CA HIS A 227 10.07 78.38 -13.80
C HIS A 227 11.02 79.41 -13.17
N ASN A 228 10.60 80.67 -13.30
CA ASN A 228 11.33 81.90 -13.05
C ASN A 228 11.44 82.21 -11.54
N ARG A 229 12.65 82.45 -11.01
CA ARG A 229 12.87 83.08 -9.68
C ARG A 229 13.70 84.34 -9.84
N THR A 230 13.02 85.48 -9.80
CA THR A 230 13.54 86.83 -9.49
C THR A 230 12.52 87.44 -8.50
N SER A 231 12.82 88.20 -7.46
CA SER A 231 13.99 88.93 -6.93
C SER A 231 13.62 89.33 -5.48
N VAL A 232 14.54 89.47 -4.52
CA VAL A 232 15.11 90.72 -3.95
C VAL A 232 15.55 90.25 -2.54
N GLY A 233 16.79 90.37 -2.04
CA GLY A 233 17.67 91.53 -1.92
C GLY A 233 17.87 91.78 -0.42
N GLY A 234 19.08 91.54 0.11
CA GLY A 234 19.43 91.81 1.51
C GLY A 234 20.75 91.15 1.92
N MET A 235 21.80 91.97 1.98
CA MET A 235 23.15 91.72 2.50
C MET A 235 23.23 90.80 3.74
N ASP A 236 24.20 89.89 3.78
CA ASP A 236 25.48 90.13 4.47
C ASP A 236 26.46 88.97 4.20
N ASP A 237 27.72 89.33 3.94
CA ASP A 237 28.89 88.47 3.83
C ASP A 237 29.16 87.72 5.15
N ASP A 238 29.43 86.41 5.11
CA ASP A 238 30.78 85.90 5.37
C ASP A 238 30.87 84.37 5.19
N ASP A 239 32.05 83.95 4.75
CA ASP A 239 32.67 82.63 4.93
C ASP A 239 32.09 81.35 4.27
N ARG A 240 32.69 81.08 3.10
CA ARG A 240 33.21 79.79 2.61
C ARG A 240 32.94 78.53 3.48
N LEU A 241 32.04 77.71 2.96
CA LEU A 241 31.91 76.26 3.11
C LEU A 241 33.27 75.49 2.99
N PRO A 242 33.42 74.23 3.49
CA PRO A 242 32.41 73.22 3.17
C PRO A 242 32.22 71.95 4.02
N LEU A 243 31.22 71.20 3.57
CA LEU A 243 31.00 69.76 3.70
C LEU A 243 30.40 69.23 5.01
N SER A 244 29.07 69.11 4.96
CA SER A 244 28.24 68.16 5.71
C SER A 244 28.86 66.76 5.68
N GLY A 245 29.30 66.28 6.85
CA GLY A 245 29.88 64.96 7.04
C GLY A 245 28.83 63.86 6.98
N TYR A 246 28.97 62.98 5.99
CA TYR A 246 28.34 61.67 5.99
C TYR A 246 28.93 60.82 7.12
N ARG A 247 28.15 60.55 8.18
CA ARG A 247 28.48 59.49 9.15
C ARG A 247 28.35 58.13 8.45
N ARG A 248 29.48 57.48 8.17
CA ARG A 248 29.52 56.03 7.91
C ARG A 248 29.19 55.30 9.21
N GLN A 249 28.28 54.34 9.17
CA GLN A 249 28.14 53.37 10.25
C GLN A 249 29.31 52.38 10.21
N PRO A 250 29.83 51.91 11.37
CA PRO A 250 30.93 50.95 11.39
C PRO A 250 30.46 49.60 10.85
N SER A 251 31.30 48.96 10.03
CA SER A 251 31.07 47.60 9.55
C SER A 251 31.53 46.58 10.61
N VAL A 252 30.85 45.44 10.70
CA VAL A 252 31.08 44.36 11.69
C VAL A 252 32.44 43.64 11.50
N TRP A 253 33.26 44.04 10.53
CA TRP A 253 34.55 43.40 10.23
C TRP A 253 35.78 44.18 10.70
N ASP A 254 35.61 45.32 11.37
CA ASP A 254 36.71 46.03 12.02
C ASP A 254 36.67 45.75 13.54
N LEU A 255 37.38 44.69 13.96
CA LEU A 255 37.75 44.36 15.35
C LEU A 255 39.14 44.92 15.66
#